data_AF-A0A517QCK7-F1
#
_entry.id   AF-A0A517QCK7-F1
#
_cell.length_a   1.000
_cell.length_b   1.000
_cell.length_c   1.000
_cell.angle_alpha   90.00
_cell.angle_beta   90.00
_cell.angle_gamma   90.00
#
_symmetry.space_group_name_H-M   'P 1'
#
loop_
_entity.id
_entity.type
_entity.pdbx_description
1 polymer ?
#
loop_
_entity_poly.entity_id
_entity_poly.type
_entity_poly.pdbx_seq_one_letter_code
_entity_poly.pdbx_strand_id
1 'polypeptide(L)'
;MNELRYTETQILCGMREMWERDQTELFFLPRSVPFQPDDRIDEHMQSRILKWASEAIDYSDLVDLYKSLQYCFRFECTREEWSDCFRLDVYLDDYEEWERLYAADFTFRRAAQFVAERATAISFEPVNIIGQECGPAGAFCGIQELVREVKKRPREFGPSTRIRDVLKGNAFIFFWMKVRWITKQRAPKLSSSWLKLETNVVFIMLACLLCIGAIVFSLQKDPLYFFYSAFAVIPFWILVGGLMERLLDPLPPELQTFRDLAVWMAELDDEQILPEGERG
;
A
#
# COMPACT_ATOMS: atom_id res chain seq x y z
N MET A 1 -19.62 -17.54 15.43
CA MET A 1 -18.35 -17.69 14.69
C MET A 1 -17.52 -16.49 15.04
N ASN A 2 -16.35 -16.64 15.66
CA ASN A 2 -15.42 -15.53 15.79
C ASN A 2 -14.95 -15.18 14.38
N GLU A 3 -15.25 -13.97 13.91
CA GLU A 3 -14.66 -13.47 12.68
C GLU A 3 -13.16 -13.29 12.91
N LEU A 4 -12.34 -13.81 12.00
CA LEU A 4 -10.90 -13.61 12.05
C LEU A 4 -10.62 -12.11 11.89
N ARG A 5 -9.86 -11.53 12.82
CA ARG A 5 -9.51 -10.10 12.83
C ARG A 5 -8.01 -9.92 12.67
N TYR A 6 -7.62 -8.83 12.03
CA TYR A 6 -6.22 -8.42 11.99
C TYR A 6 -5.78 -7.94 13.38
N THR A 7 -4.53 -8.21 13.72
CA THR A 7 -3.92 -7.67 14.95
C THR A 7 -3.60 -6.18 14.78
N GLU A 8 -3.55 -5.44 15.90
CA GLU A 8 -3.12 -4.03 15.92
C GLU A 8 -1.78 -3.84 15.20
N THR A 9 -0.81 -4.73 15.45
CA THR A 9 0.51 -4.71 14.80
C THR A 9 0.42 -4.84 13.29
N GLN A 10 -0.43 -5.74 12.76
CA GLN A 10 -0.63 -5.89 11.32
C GLN A 10 -1.22 -4.61 10.71
N ILE A 11 -2.20 -3.99 11.37
CA ILE A 11 -2.79 -2.73 10.92
C ILE A 11 -1.75 -1.60 10.94
N LEU A 12 -0.96 -1.45 12.00
CA LEU A 12 0.11 -0.46 12.08
C LEU A 12 1.15 -0.64 10.96
N CYS A 13 1.53 -1.89 10.66
CA CYS A 13 2.38 -2.20 9.52
C CYS A 13 1.73 -1.75 8.20
N GLY A 14 0.43 -1.98 8.02
CA GLY A 14 -0.30 -1.59 6.82
C GLY A 14 -0.41 -0.08 6.66
N MET A 15 -0.66 0.63 7.76
CA MET A 15 -0.65 2.10 7.80
C MET A 15 0.73 2.62 7.41
N ARG A 16 1.82 2.01 7.91
CA ARG A 16 3.19 2.40 7.54
C ARG A 16 3.46 2.19 6.04
N GLU A 17 3.02 1.08 5.47
CA GLU A 17 3.16 0.81 4.03
C GLU A 17 2.39 1.82 3.17
N MET A 18 1.17 2.18 3.55
CA MET A 18 0.36 3.23 2.90
C MET A 18 1.09 4.57 2.97
N TRP A 19 1.57 4.93 4.16
CA TRP A 19 2.23 6.20 4.42
C TRP A 19 3.56 6.36 3.68
N GLU A 20 4.32 5.27 3.50
CA GLU A 20 5.53 5.25 2.68
C GLU A 20 5.19 5.41 1.18
N ARG A 21 4.08 4.82 0.73
CA ARG A 21 3.68 4.84 -0.69
C ARG A 21 3.21 6.22 -1.15
N ASP A 22 2.28 6.85 -0.42
CA ASP A 22 1.70 8.14 -0.83
C ASP A 22 2.78 9.23 -1.00
N GLN A 23 3.91 9.10 -0.32
CA GLN A 23 5.06 10.00 -0.47
C GLN A 23 5.89 9.74 -1.72
N THR A 24 5.97 8.49 -2.19
CA THR A 24 6.76 8.12 -3.38
C THR A 24 6.08 8.43 -4.70
N GLU A 25 4.76 8.61 -4.73
CA GLU A 25 4.04 8.95 -5.97
C GLU A 25 4.17 10.43 -6.36
N LEU A 26 4.46 11.34 -5.41
CA LEU A 26 4.47 12.80 -5.64
C LEU A 26 5.83 13.48 -5.47
N PHE A 27 6.77 12.94 -4.68
CA PHE A 27 8.03 13.66 -4.37
C PHE A 27 9.28 12.76 -4.46
N PHE A 28 10.32 13.27 -5.16
CA PHE A 28 11.62 12.61 -5.39
C PHE A 28 12.51 12.40 -4.15
N LEU A 29 12.05 12.83 -2.97
CA LEU A 29 12.83 12.75 -1.73
C LEU A 29 12.10 11.84 -0.73
N PRO A 30 12.74 10.77 -0.25
CA PRO A 30 12.19 10.00 0.86
C PRO A 30 12.16 10.90 2.09
N ARG A 31 10.97 11.41 2.42
CA ARG A 31 10.69 12.20 3.63
C ARG A 31 9.87 11.40 4.63
N SER A 32 10.08 10.08 4.71
CA SER A 32 9.38 9.27 5.71
C SER A 32 10.10 9.38 7.06
N VAL A 33 9.57 10.23 7.95
CA VAL A 33 9.86 10.13 9.38
C VAL A 33 8.99 9.01 9.94
N PRO A 34 9.48 7.79 10.19
CA PRO A 34 8.60 6.71 10.64
C PRO A 34 7.78 7.14 11.86
N PHE A 35 6.46 6.93 11.84
CA PHE A 35 5.63 7.16 13.02
C PHE A 35 5.78 5.99 14.00
N GLN A 36 5.67 6.31 15.27
CA GLN A 36 5.42 5.39 16.37
C GLN A 36 3.92 5.24 16.63
N PRO A 37 3.48 4.14 17.23
CA PRO A 37 2.07 3.91 17.51
C PRO A 37 1.41 5.05 18.30
N ASP A 38 2.14 5.64 19.25
CA ASP A 38 1.61 6.68 20.14
C ASP A 38 1.77 8.10 19.59
N ASP A 39 2.31 8.25 18.38
CA ASP A 39 2.40 9.56 17.75
C ASP A 39 1.00 10.07 17.40
N ARG A 40 0.76 11.35 17.67
CA ARG A 40 -0.43 12.08 17.27
C ARG A 40 -0.50 12.19 15.75
N ILE A 41 -1.63 11.79 15.17
CA ILE A 41 -1.82 11.73 13.71
C ILE A 41 -1.77 13.14 13.11
N ASP A 42 -2.43 14.11 13.76
CA ASP A 42 -2.50 15.50 13.33
C ASP A 42 -1.13 16.18 13.35
N GLU A 43 -0.39 16.07 14.45
CA GLU A 43 0.98 16.60 14.53
C GLU A 43 1.90 15.97 13.48
N HIS A 44 1.78 14.65 13.29
CA HIS A 44 2.58 13.93 12.31
C HIS A 44 2.25 14.37 10.87
N MET A 45 0.98 14.62 10.56
CA MET A 45 0.55 15.15 9.26
C MET A 45 1.05 16.59 9.03
N GLN A 46 0.97 17.47 10.03
CA GLN A 46 1.44 18.88 9.94
C GLN A 46 2.95 18.99 9.76
N SER A 47 3.74 18.19 10.49
CA SER A 47 5.21 18.25 10.47
C SER A 47 5.84 17.93 9.10
N ARG A 48 5.07 17.39 8.15
CA ARG A 48 5.57 16.77 6.92
C ARG A 48 5.36 17.58 5.64
N ILE A 49 4.35 18.43 5.58
CA ILE A 49 4.12 19.29 4.40
C ILE A 49 4.75 20.64 4.71
N LEU A 50 5.91 20.93 4.12
CA LEU A 50 6.68 22.17 4.38
C LEU A 50 5.88 23.45 4.03
N LYS A 51 4.83 23.32 3.22
CA LYS A 51 3.84 24.37 2.92
C LYS A 51 2.76 24.52 4.01
N TRP A 52 2.53 23.50 4.82
CA TRP A 52 1.51 23.40 5.87
C TRP A 52 2.07 23.40 7.28
N ALA A 53 3.38 23.54 7.47
CA ALA A 53 3.96 23.78 8.80
C ALA A 53 3.39 25.04 9.50
N SER A 54 2.59 25.84 8.76
CA SER A 54 1.83 26.99 9.22
C SER A 54 0.32 26.92 8.91
N GLU A 55 -0.20 25.84 8.32
CA GLU A 55 -1.63 25.67 7.99
C GLU A 55 -2.23 24.60 8.91
N ALA A 56 -3.35 24.91 9.56
CA ALA A 56 -4.08 23.95 10.36
C ALA A 56 -4.58 22.81 9.47
N ILE A 57 -4.59 21.57 9.99
CA ILE A 57 -5.17 20.42 9.28
C ILE A 57 -6.64 20.71 9.03
N ASP A 58 -7.05 20.62 7.76
CA ASP A 58 -8.45 20.72 7.44
C ASP A 58 -9.14 19.39 7.76
N TYR A 59 -10.40 19.47 8.15
CA TYR A 59 -11.23 18.29 8.35
C TYR A 59 -11.31 17.42 7.09
N SER A 60 -11.17 18.01 5.90
CA SER A 60 -11.09 17.27 4.63
C SER A 60 -9.89 16.30 4.59
N ASP A 61 -8.74 16.64 5.17
CA ASP A 61 -7.57 15.76 5.26
C ASP A 61 -7.85 14.55 6.15
N LEU A 62 -8.57 14.76 7.26
CA LEU A 62 -9.02 13.69 8.16
C LEU A 62 -10.02 12.75 7.47
N VAL A 63 -10.86 13.32 6.59
CA VAL A 63 -11.79 12.54 5.77
C VAL A 63 -11.06 11.63 4.78
N ASP A 64 -10.04 12.16 4.12
CA ASP A 64 -9.26 11.41 3.15
C ASP A 64 -8.40 10.33 3.81
N LEU A 65 -7.94 10.56 5.05
CA LEU A 65 -7.28 9.56 5.87
C LEU A 65 -8.18 8.34 6.10
N TYR A 66 -9.38 8.52 6.67
CA TYR A 66 -10.23 7.35 7.00
C TYR A 66 -10.72 6.62 5.74
N LYS A 67 -10.96 7.33 4.62
CA LYS A 67 -11.27 6.69 3.33
C LYS A 67 -10.12 5.84 2.82
N SER A 68 -8.88 6.32 2.95
CA SER A 68 -7.68 5.57 2.58
C SER A 68 -7.52 4.32 3.44
N LEU A 69 -7.80 4.42 4.75
CA LEU A 69 -7.84 3.27 5.66
C LEU A 69 -8.92 2.25 5.25
N GLN A 70 -10.16 2.69 5.00
CA GLN A 70 -11.25 1.81 4.53
C GLN A 70 -10.87 1.09 3.24
N TYR A 71 -10.29 1.81 2.27
CA TYR A 71 -9.86 1.22 1.01
C TYR A 71 -8.78 0.16 1.20
N CYS A 72 -7.78 0.45 2.05
CA CYS A 72 -6.63 -0.41 2.27
C CYS A 72 -7.00 -1.69 3.05
N PHE A 73 -7.76 -1.53 4.13
CA PHE A 73 -8.09 -2.61 5.07
C PHE A 73 -9.45 -3.27 4.79
N ARG A 74 -10.18 -2.82 3.77
CA ARG A 74 -11.45 -3.41 3.30
C ARG A 74 -12.50 -3.55 4.41
N PHE A 75 -12.63 -2.51 5.22
CA PHE A 75 -13.71 -2.39 6.19
C PHE A 75 -14.65 -1.25 5.81
N GLU A 76 -15.86 -1.28 6.34
CA GLU A 76 -16.85 -0.23 6.20
C GLU A 76 -16.89 0.59 7.49
N CYS A 77 -16.96 1.91 7.34
CA CYS A 77 -17.08 2.86 8.43
C CYS A 77 -17.74 4.13 7.91
N THR A 78 -18.74 4.63 8.65
CA THR A 78 -19.33 5.93 8.35
C THR A 78 -18.42 7.06 8.82
N ARG A 79 -18.67 8.26 8.31
CA ARG A 79 -17.95 9.46 8.76
C ARG A 79 -18.26 9.74 10.23
N GLU A 80 -19.49 9.51 10.65
CA GLU A 80 -19.96 9.71 12.02
C GLU A 80 -19.23 8.77 12.99
N GLU A 81 -19.10 7.48 12.66
CA GLU A 81 -18.37 6.52 13.51
C GLU A 81 -16.90 6.90 13.73
N TRP A 82 -16.24 7.39 12.68
CA TRP A 82 -14.87 7.89 12.77
C TRP A 82 -14.80 9.19 13.58
N SER A 83 -15.73 10.11 13.33
CA SER A 83 -15.83 11.39 14.03
C SER A 83 -16.07 11.18 15.53
N ASP A 84 -16.98 10.28 15.90
CA ASP A 84 -17.32 9.96 17.28
C ASP A 84 -16.14 9.30 18.01
N CYS A 85 -15.39 8.44 17.32
CA CYS A 85 -14.22 7.76 17.89
C CYS A 85 -13.14 8.76 18.34
N PHE A 86 -12.95 9.86 17.60
CA PHE A 86 -11.90 10.84 17.86
C PHE A 86 -12.42 12.21 18.27
N ARG A 87 -13.73 12.33 18.52
CA ARG A 87 -14.42 13.59 18.85
C ARG A 87 -14.13 14.71 17.86
N LEU A 88 -14.14 14.40 16.56
CA LEU A 88 -13.85 15.37 15.51
C LEU A 88 -14.97 16.41 15.32
N ASP A 89 -16.14 16.18 15.94
CA ASP A 89 -17.17 17.20 16.12
C ASP A 89 -16.63 18.38 16.94
N VAL A 90 -15.95 18.09 18.05
CA VAL A 90 -15.33 19.12 18.91
C VAL A 90 -14.14 19.75 18.19
N TYR A 91 -13.35 18.99 17.44
CA TYR A 91 -12.26 19.53 16.61
C TYR A 91 -12.73 20.62 15.65
N LEU A 92 -13.90 20.43 15.02
CA LEU A 92 -14.50 21.38 14.08
C LEU A 92 -15.00 22.66 14.75
N ASP A 93 -15.53 22.53 15.95
CA ASP A 93 -16.16 23.64 16.67
C ASP A 93 -15.15 24.44 17.51
N ASP A 94 -14.28 23.74 18.26
CA ASP A 94 -13.25 24.32 19.14
C ASP A 94 -12.00 23.41 19.19
N TYR A 95 -11.01 23.75 18.37
CA TYR A 95 -9.73 23.03 18.32
C TYR A 95 -8.98 23.07 19.66
N GLU A 96 -8.99 24.18 20.40
CA GLU A 96 -8.24 24.28 21.66
C GLU A 96 -8.86 23.39 22.74
N GLU A 97 -10.18 23.33 22.78
CA GLU A 97 -10.88 22.40 23.66
C GLU A 97 -10.61 20.95 23.25
N TRP A 98 -10.68 20.64 21.96
CA TRP A 98 -10.36 19.30 21.46
C TRP A 98 -8.92 18.89 21.76
N GLU A 99 -7.96 19.79 21.56
CA GLU A 99 -6.55 19.54 21.84
C GLU A 99 -6.32 19.21 23.30
N ARG A 100 -6.94 19.97 24.20
CA ARG A 100 -6.82 19.77 25.64
C ARG A 100 -7.46 18.46 26.11
N LEU A 101 -8.58 18.04 25.52
CA LEU A 101 -9.42 16.97 26.05
C LEU A 101 -9.28 15.63 25.33
N TYR A 102 -9.03 15.63 24.02
CA TYR A 102 -9.18 14.45 23.16
C TYR A 102 -7.96 14.15 22.28
N ALA A 103 -7.11 15.13 21.98
CA ALA A 103 -6.00 14.92 21.05
C ALA A 103 -4.98 13.86 21.50
N ALA A 104 -4.83 13.64 22.81
CA ALA A 104 -3.98 12.57 23.34
C ALA A 104 -4.40 11.17 22.87
N ASP A 105 -5.69 10.97 22.55
CA ASP A 105 -6.21 9.70 22.03
C ASP A 105 -6.19 9.63 20.49
N PHE A 106 -5.89 10.74 19.79
CA PHE A 106 -5.81 10.80 18.33
C PHE A 106 -4.47 10.27 17.78
N THR A 107 -4.19 9.00 18.08
CA THR A 107 -2.92 8.33 17.78
C THR A 107 -3.05 7.23 16.72
N PHE A 108 -1.93 6.87 16.09
CA PHE A 108 -1.89 5.73 15.15
C PHE A 108 -2.32 4.41 15.80
N ARG A 109 -1.98 4.19 17.07
CA ARG A 109 -2.40 3.01 17.85
C ARG A 109 -3.91 2.96 17.96
N ARG A 110 -4.55 4.07 18.35
CA ARG A 110 -6.00 4.11 18.51
C ARG A 110 -6.72 3.92 17.18
N ALA A 111 -6.21 4.52 16.11
CA ALA A 111 -6.69 4.27 14.75
C ALA A 111 -6.52 2.80 14.34
N ALA A 112 -5.40 2.17 14.68
CA ALA A 112 -5.16 0.77 14.35
C ALA A 112 -6.12 -0.17 15.08
N GLN A 113 -6.42 0.11 16.35
CA GLN A 113 -7.45 -0.60 17.13
C GLN A 113 -8.83 -0.44 16.52
N PHE A 114 -9.21 0.80 16.17
CA PHE A 114 -10.49 1.09 15.53
C PHE A 114 -10.70 0.28 14.23
N VAL A 115 -9.65 0.18 13.41
CA VAL A 115 -9.66 -0.64 12.19
C VAL A 115 -9.68 -2.13 12.53
N ALA A 116 -8.87 -2.59 13.49
CA ALA A 116 -8.79 -4.00 13.88
C ALA A 116 -10.14 -4.57 14.37
N GLU A 117 -10.96 -3.75 15.02
CA GLU A 117 -12.32 -4.12 15.45
C GLU A 117 -13.29 -4.36 14.29
N ARG A 118 -13.02 -3.78 13.11
CA ARG A 118 -13.95 -3.73 11.96
C ARG A 118 -13.47 -4.51 10.75
N ALA A 119 -12.16 -4.58 10.53
CA ALA A 119 -11.57 -5.24 9.38
C ALA A 119 -11.64 -6.77 9.54
N THR A 120 -12.13 -7.45 8.51
CA THR A 120 -12.12 -8.91 8.45
C THR A 120 -10.80 -9.38 7.88
N ALA A 121 -10.13 -10.30 8.57
CA ALA A 121 -8.88 -10.85 8.12
C ALA A 121 -9.06 -12.00 7.13
N ILE A 122 -8.18 -12.04 6.13
CA ILE A 122 -7.99 -13.19 5.26
C ILE A 122 -7.36 -14.31 6.07
N SER A 123 -7.93 -15.52 6.00
CA SER A 123 -7.35 -16.69 6.64
C SER A 123 -6.22 -17.27 5.80
N PHE A 124 -5.10 -17.56 6.47
CA PHE A 124 -3.97 -18.31 5.93
C PHE A 124 -3.75 -19.62 6.70
N GLU A 125 -4.71 -19.99 7.56
CA GLU A 125 -4.61 -21.18 8.40
C GLU A 125 -4.49 -22.45 7.57
N PRO A 126 -3.76 -23.47 8.05
CA PRO A 126 -3.65 -24.75 7.36
C PRO A 126 -5.02 -25.38 7.04
N VAL A 127 -5.09 -26.05 5.88
CA VAL A 127 -6.31 -26.75 5.45
C VAL A 127 -6.06 -28.25 5.39
N ASN A 128 -7.12 -29.04 5.62
CA ASN A 128 -7.04 -30.49 5.53
C ASN A 128 -7.13 -30.96 4.07
N ILE A 129 -6.09 -31.63 3.59
CA ILE A 129 -6.02 -32.29 2.29
C ILE A 129 -5.80 -33.78 2.53
N ILE A 130 -6.76 -34.62 2.12
CA ILE A 130 -6.68 -36.10 2.24
C ILE A 130 -6.36 -36.51 3.69
N GLY A 131 -6.98 -35.83 4.67
CA GLY A 131 -6.80 -36.13 6.10
C GLY A 131 -5.48 -35.68 6.71
N GLN A 132 -4.68 -34.88 5.99
CA GLN A 132 -3.47 -34.24 6.51
C GLN A 132 -3.60 -32.73 6.48
N GLU A 133 -3.16 -32.09 7.55
CA GLU A 133 -3.09 -30.65 7.65
C GLU A 133 -1.96 -30.11 6.76
N CYS A 134 -2.30 -29.13 5.91
CA CYS A 134 -1.38 -28.61 4.90
C CYS A 134 -1.35 -27.07 4.98
N GLY A 135 -0.32 -26.54 5.66
CA GLY A 135 -0.07 -25.10 5.78
C GLY A 135 0.05 -24.39 4.42
N PRO A 136 0.91 -24.83 3.50
CA PRO A 136 1.07 -24.18 2.20
C PRO A 136 -0.21 -24.13 1.36
N ALA A 137 -1.09 -25.13 1.48
CA ALA A 137 -2.38 -25.11 0.79
C ALA A 137 -3.34 -24.06 1.38
N GLY A 138 -3.35 -23.92 2.71
CA GLY A 138 -4.12 -22.89 3.42
C GLY A 138 -3.62 -21.49 3.07
N ALA A 139 -2.31 -21.29 3.11
CA ALA A 139 -1.67 -20.05 2.69
C ALA A 139 -1.99 -19.71 1.22
N PHE A 140 -1.99 -20.70 0.32
CA PHE A 140 -2.38 -20.48 -1.07
C PHE A 140 -3.85 -20.06 -1.22
N CYS A 141 -4.77 -20.63 -0.44
CA CYS A 141 -6.17 -20.19 -0.41
C CYS A 141 -6.28 -18.72 0.03
N GLY A 142 -5.60 -18.31 1.10
CA GLY A 142 -5.55 -16.91 1.52
C GLY A 142 -4.94 -15.98 0.47
N ILE A 143 -3.87 -16.42 -0.21
CA ILE A 143 -3.28 -15.68 -1.33
C ILE A 143 -4.28 -15.51 -2.49
N GLN A 144 -5.12 -16.51 -2.77
CA GLN A 144 -6.17 -16.38 -3.80
C GLN A 144 -7.21 -15.33 -3.45
N GLU A 145 -7.62 -15.26 -2.18
CA GLU A 145 -8.51 -14.19 -1.69
C GLU A 145 -7.85 -12.82 -1.82
N LEU A 146 -6.60 -12.71 -1.41
CA LEU A 146 -5.82 -11.48 -1.52
C LEU A 146 -5.68 -11.00 -2.98
N VAL A 147 -5.46 -11.91 -3.92
CA VAL A 147 -5.43 -11.58 -5.36
C VAL A 147 -6.77 -11.03 -5.84
N ARG A 148 -7.90 -11.56 -5.36
CA ARG A 148 -9.24 -11.06 -5.71
C ARG A 148 -9.51 -9.66 -5.16
N GLU A 149 -8.91 -9.30 -4.02
CA GLU A 149 -9.04 -7.94 -3.46
C GLU A 149 -8.37 -6.86 -4.32
N VAL A 150 -7.24 -7.19 -4.94
CA VAL A 150 -6.45 -6.24 -5.74
C VAL A 150 -6.79 -6.30 -7.23
N LYS A 151 -7.43 -7.38 -7.68
CA LYS A 151 -7.77 -7.61 -9.09
C LYS A 151 -9.18 -8.20 -9.21
N LYS A 152 -10.12 -7.40 -9.73
CA LYS A 152 -11.56 -7.75 -9.86
C LYS A 152 -11.85 -9.02 -10.66
N ARG A 153 -10.99 -9.38 -11.63
CA ARG A 153 -11.12 -10.58 -12.48
C ARG A 153 -9.73 -11.19 -12.73
N PRO A 154 -9.15 -11.90 -11.75
CA PRO A 154 -7.89 -12.57 -11.96
C PRO A 154 -8.12 -13.73 -12.95
N ARG A 155 -7.12 -14.00 -13.80
CA ARG A 155 -7.11 -15.25 -14.56
C ARG A 155 -6.93 -16.40 -13.58
N GLU A 156 -7.36 -17.60 -13.94
CA GLU A 156 -7.04 -18.79 -13.14
C GLU A 156 -5.52 -18.96 -13.04
N PHE A 157 -5.05 -19.33 -11.85
CA PHE A 157 -3.64 -19.56 -11.56
C PHE A 157 -3.50 -20.66 -10.52
N GLY A 158 -2.39 -21.38 -10.59
CA GLY A 158 -2.03 -22.43 -9.65
C GLY A 158 -0.77 -22.07 -8.87
N PRO A 159 -0.34 -22.96 -7.95
CA PRO A 159 0.86 -22.75 -7.16
C PRO A 159 2.11 -22.51 -8.03
N SER A 160 2.28 -23.26 -9.11
CA SER A 160 3.44 -23.13 -10.01
C SER A 160 3.41 -21.89 -10.91
N THR A 161 2.33 -21.09 -10.89
CA THR A 161 2.21 -19.89 -11.71
C THR A 161 3.08 -18.77 -11.13
N ARG A 162 3.81 -18.04 -11.98
CA ARG A 162 4.59 -16.88 -11.54
C ARG A 162 3.65 -15.74 -11.12
N ILE A 163 4.00 -15.06 -10.04
CA ILE A 163 3.19 -13.95 -9.50
C ILE A 163 3.02 -12.86 -10.57
N ARG A 164 4.10 -12.53 -11.28
CA ARG A 164 4.15 -11.50 -12.33
C ARG A 164 3.37 -11.83 -13.60
N ASP A 165 3.02 -13.10 -13.83
CA ASP A 165 2.15 -13.48 -14.95
C ASP A 165 0.68 -13.14 -14.67
N VAL A 166 0.30 -13.11 -13.39
CA VAL A 166 -1.07 -12.83 -12.93
C VAL A 166 -1.23 -11.36 -12.51
N LEU A 167 -0.23 -10.78 -11.86
CA LEU A 167 -0.27 -9.44 -11.28
C LEU A 167 0.77 -8.51 -11.94
N LYS A 168 0.32 -7.35 -12.42
CA LYS A 168 1.14 -6.33 -13.10
C LYS A 168 0.74 -4.92 -12.66
N GLY A 169 1.63 -3.94 -12.86
CA GLY A 169 1.44 -2.55 -12.42
C GLY A 169 0.92 -2.43 -10.99
N ASN A 170 -0.05 -1.53 -10.79
CA ASN A 170 -0.65 -1.24 -9.49
C ASN A 170 -1.18 -2.46 -8.73
N ALA A 171 -1.77 -3.45 -9.43
CA ALA A 171 -2.30 -4.65 -8.77
C ALA A 171 -1.21 -5.48 -8.09
N PHE A 172 -0.02 -5.55 -8.70
CA PHE A 172 1.15 -6.20 -8.11
C PHE A 172 1.68 -5.42 -6.90
N ILE A 173 1.75 -4.09 -7.00
CA ILE A 173 2.21 -3.22 -5.92
C ILE A 173 1.30 -3.36 -4.70
N PHE A 174 -0.02 -3.23 -4.89
CA PHE A 174 -0.99 -3.39 -3.81
C PHE A 174 -0.98 -4.80 -3.22
N PHE A 175 -0.83 -5.83 -4.05
CA PHE A 175 -0.68 -7.21 -3.57
C PHE A 175 0.52 -7.35 -2.65
N TRP A 176 1.70 -6.90 -3.10
CA TRP A 176 2.92 -7.06 -2.32
C TRP A 176 2.91 -6.23 -1.05
N MET A 177 2.38 -5.00 -1.12
CA MET A 177 2.12 -4.16 0.04
C MET A 177 1.27 -4.90 1.08
N LYS A 178 0.21 -5.58 0.63
CA LYS A 178 -0.65 -6.40 1.50
C LYS A 178 0.06 -7.60 2.11
N VAL A 179 0.81 -8.36 1.31
CA VAL A 179 1.66 -9.46 1.81
C VAL A 179 2.60 -8.96 2.90
N ARG A 180 3.25 -7.81 2.70
CA ARG A 180 4.18 -7.24 3.67
C ARG A 180 3.52 -6.89 4.98
N TRP A 181 2.36 -6.24 5.00
CA TRP A 181 1.77 -5.90 6.30
C TRP A 181 1.09 -7.08 7.01
N ILE A 182 0.48 -8.01 6.28
CA ILE A 182 -0.08 -9.25 6.86
C ILE A 182 1.02 -10.04 7.57
N THR A 183 2.22 -10.08 6.98
CA THR A 183 3.41 -10.74 7.53
C THR A 183 4.22 -9.86 8.48
N LYS A 184 3.66 -8.75 9.00
CA LYS A 184 4.32 -7.83 9.94
C LYS A 184 5.69 -7.35 9.43
N GLN A 185 5.77 -7.06 8.13
CA GLN A 185 6.94 -6.59 7.37
C GLN A 185 8.08 -7.60 7.20
N ARG A 186 7.86 -8.89 7.50
CA ARG A 186 8.85 -9.95 7.24
C ARG A 186 9.09 -10.17 5.74
N ALA A 187 8.08 -9.95 4.89
CA ALA A 187 8.27 -9.99 3.45
C ALA A 187 9.18 -8.83 3.00
N PRO A 188 10.17 -9.10 2.12
CA PRO A 188 11.17 -8.11 1.73
C PRO A 188 10.55 -6.93 0.97
N LYS A 189 11.13 -5.74 1.12
CA LYS A 189 10.79 -4.56 0.33
C LYS A 189 11.06 -4.83 -1.15
N LEU A 190 10.14 -4.45 -2.03
CA LEU A 190 10.43 -4.40 -3.47
C LEU A 190 11.58 -3.44 -3.71
N SER A 191 12.45 -3.75 -4.67
CA SER A 191 13.60 -2.89 -4.95
C SER A 191 13.17 -1.45 -5.26
N SER A 192 13.74 -0.47 -4.54
CA SER A 192 13.40 0.96 -4.71
C SER A 192 13.68 1.46 -6.13
N SER A 193 14.59 0.80 -6.84
CA SER A 193 14.93 1.11 -8.23
C SER A 193 13.76 0.88 -9.18
N TRP A 194 12.90 -0.10 -8.91
CA TRP A 194 11.72 -0.39 -9.71
C TRP A 194 10.64 0.67 -9.54
N LEU A 195 10.35 1.05 -8.28
CA LEU A 195 9.41 2.14 -7.95
C LEU A 195 9.87 3.49 -8.52
N LYS A 196 11.17 3.81 -8.42
CA LYS A 196 11.73 5.02 -9.03
C LYS A 196 11.65 5.00 -10.55
N LEU A 197 11.69 3.83 -11.19
CA LEU A 197 11.69 3.73 -12.65
C LEU A 197 10.34 4.13 -13.25
N GLU A 198 9.22 3.69 -12.68
CA GLU A 198 7.88 4.08 -13.15
C GLU A 198 7.69 5.60 -13.09
N THR A 199 8.00 6.22 -11.94
CA THR A 199 7.90 7.67 -11.75
C THR A 199 8.89 8.42 -12.65
N ASN A 200 10.16 7.99 -12.71
CA ASN A 200 11.18 8.65 -13.54
C ASN A 200 10.85 8.57 -15.03
N VAL A 201 10.25 7.46 -15.50
CA VAL A 201 9.82 7.34 -16.90
C VAL A 201 8.76 8.38 -17.23
N VAL A 202 7.77 8.61 -16.36
CA VAL A 202 6.75 9.65 -16.58
C VAL A 202 7.37 11.04 -16.69
N PHE A 203 8.31 11.39 -15.79
CA PHE A 203 8.97 12.70 -15.81
C PHE A 203 9.96 12.87 -16.95
N ILE A 204 10.73 11.84 -17.31
CA ILE A 204 11.60 11.85 -18.50
C ILE A 204 10.74 12.05 -19.75
N MET A 205 9.59 11.38 -19.84
CA MET A 205 8.68 11.54 -20.97
C MET A 205 8.02 12.93 -21.02
N LEU A 206 7.63 13.48 -19.87
CA LEU A 206 7.14 14.86 -19.78
C LEU A 206 8.22 15.86 -20.21
N ALA A 207 9.46 15.66 -19.77
CA ALA A 207 10.60 16.47 -20.20
C ALA A 207 10.86 16.34 -21.70
N CYS A 208 10.79 15.12 -22.26
CA CYS A 208 10.91 14.90 -23.71
C CYS A 208 9.78 15.60 -24.49
N LEU A 209 8.54 15.53 -24.01
CA LEU A 209 7.39 16.24 -24.61
C LEU A 209 7.57 17.76 -24.58
N LEU A 210 8.02 18.30 -23.45
CA LEU A 210 8.30 19.73 -23.30
C LEU A 210 9.45 20.17 -24.21
N CYS A 211 10.52 19.38 -24.32
CA CYS A 211 11.64 19.64 -25.22
C CYS A 211 11.21 19.61 -26.70
N ILE A 212 10.43 18.60 -27.12
CA ILE A 212 9.90 18.52 -28.48
C ILE A 212 8.96 19.70 -28.77
N GLY A 213 8.10 20.07 -27.82
CA GLY A 213 7.24 21.25 -27.92
C GLY A 213 8.03 22.55 -28.08
N ALA A 214 9.08 22.74 -27.29
CA ALA A 214 9.95 23.90 -27.37
C ALA A 214 10.67 23.98 -28.73
N ILE A 215 11.12 22.86 -29.28
CA ILE A 215 11.76 22.79 -30.60
C ILE A 215 10.75 23.12 -31.71
N VAL A 216 9.56 22.54 -31.68
CA VAL A 216 8.51 22.79 -32.69
C VAL A 216 8.04 24.24 -32.67
N PHE A 217 7.88 24.82 -31.46
CA PHE A 217 7.54 26.23 -31.27
C PHE A 217 8.64 27.17 -31.79
N SER A 218 9.91 26.84 -31.54
CA SER A 218 11.06 27.61 -32.02
C SER A 218 11.22 27.58 -33.54
N LEU A 219 10.77 26.50 -34.20
CA LEU A 219 10.80 26.35 -35.66
C LEU A 219 9.59 26.95 -36.37
N GLN A 220 8.65 27.60 -35.66
CA GLN A 220 7.40 28.17 -36.20
C GLN A 220 6.60 27.20 -37.08
N LYS A 221 6.70 25.90 -36.81
CA LYS A 221 5.91 24.88 -37.53
C LYS A 221 4.49 24.83 -36.98
N ASP A 222 3.58 24.42 -37.86
CA ASP A 222 2.15 24.28 -37.58
C ASP A 222 1.92 23.52 -36.24
N PRO A 223 1.11 24.05 -35.29
CA PRO A 223 0.89 23.44 -33.98
C PRO A 223 0.42 21.98 -34.03
N LEU A 224 -0.15 21.55 -35.16
CA LEU A 224 -0.54 20.16 -35.42
C LEU A 224 0.62 19.16 -35.28
N TYR A 225 1.87 19.56 -35.56
CA TYR A 225 3.05 18.69 -35.37
C TYR A 225 3.35 18.40 -33.89
N PHE A 226 2.98 19.32 -32.98
CA PHE A 226 3.07 19.07 -31.54
C PHE A 226 2.05 18.02 -31.11
N PHE A 227 0.83 18.06 -31.64
CA PHE A 227 -0.18 17.04 -31.37
C PHE A 227 0.28 15.66 -31.86
N TYR A 228 0.79 15.52 -33.09
CA TYR A 228 1.27 14.23 -33.60
C TYR A 228 2.45 13.65 -32.80
N SER A 229 3.38 14.50 -32.33
CA SER A 229 4.50 14.06 -31.50
C SER A 229 4.07 13.67 -30.08
N ALA A 230 3.09 14.38 -29.50
CA ALA A 230 2.48 13.98 -28.24
C ALA A 230 1.76 12.63 -28.33
N PHE A 231 1.07 12.36 -29.45
CA PHE A 231 0.44 11.06 -29.68
C PHE A 231 1.43 9.93 -29.92
N ALA A 232 2.63 10.19 -30.47
CA ALA A 232 3.68 9.19 -30.65
C ALA A 232 4.37 8.78 -29.33
N VAL A 233 4.32 9.65 -28.32
CA VAL A 233 4.87 9.41 -26.98
C VAL A 233 4.08 8.36 -26.20
N ILE A 234 2.76 8.30 -26.37
CA ILE A 234 1.89 7.32 -25.68
C ILE A 234 2.25 5.86 -26.01
N PRO A 235 2.34 5.42 -27.28
CA PRO A 235 2.73 4.05 -27.60
C PRO A 235 4.19 3.75 -27.23
N PHE A 236 5.08 4.73 -27.31
CA PHE A 236 6.47 4.57 -26.84
C PHE A 236 6.52 4.34 -25.32
N TRP A 237 5.70 5.05 -24.54
CA TRP A 237 5.56 4.83 -23.10
C TRP A 237 5.04 3.43 -22.78
N ILE A 238 4.00 2.97 -23.47
CA ILE A 238 3.47 1.61 -23.29
C ILE A 238 4.54 0.57 -23.61
N LEU A 239 5.33 0.79 -24.67
CA LEU A 239 6.40 -0.10 -25.09
C LEU A 239 7.55 -0.14 -24.07
N VAL A 240 8.08 1.02 -23.67
CA VAL A 240 9.20 1.13 -22.73
C VAL A 240 8.78 0.66 -21.34
N GLY A 241 7.60 1.08 -20.84
CA GLY A 241 7.05 0.63 -19.57
C GLY A 241 6.85 -0.89 -19.55
N GLY A 242 6.25 -1.45 -20.61
CA GLY A 242 6.06 -2.90 -20.73
C GLY A 242 7.35 -3.71 -20.88
N LEU A 243 8.40 -3.14 -21.51
CA LEU A 243 9.73 -3.77 -21.59
C LEU A 243 10.45 -3.72 -20.25
N MET A 244 10.42 -2.58 -19.56
CA MET A 244 11.04 -2.43 -18.25
C MET A 244 10.37 -3.32 -17.20
N GLU A 245 9.04 -3.44 -17.22
CA GLU A 245 8.29 -4.38 -16.36
C GLU A 245 8.67 -5.85 -16.57
N ARG A 246 9.17 -6.21 -17.75
CA ARG A 246 9.62 -7.58 -18.08
C ARG A 246 11.07 -7.83 -17.72
N LEU A 247 11.91 -6.80 -17.82
CA LEU A 247 13.35 -6.91 -17.57
C LEU A 247 13.71 -6.79 -16.09
N LEU A 248 12.91 -6.04 -15.32
CA LEU A 248 13.11 -5.84 -13.91
C LEU A 248 12.03 -6.63 -13.15
N ASP A 249 12.39 -7.83 -12.71
CA ASP A 249 11.58 -8.52 -11.71
C ASP A 249 11.97 -7.99 -10.32
N PRO A 250 11.07 -7.25 -9.64
CA PRO A 250 11.37 -6.71 -8.32
C PRO A 250 11.22 -7.76 -7.21
N LEU A 251 10.75 -8.96 -7.53
CA LEU A 251 10.60 -10.04 -6.56
C LEU A 251 11.96 -10.67 -6.21
N PRO A 252 12.15 -11.10 -4.94
CA PRO A 252 13.28 -11.93 -4.57
C PRO A 252 13.35 -13.20 -5.44
N PRO A 253 14.55 -13.72 -5.75
CA PRO A 253 14.70 -14.97 -6.50
C PRO A 253 13.97 -16.16 -5.86
N GLU A 254 13.77 -16.13 -4.55
CA GLU A 254 13.12 -17.18 -3.77
C GLU A 254 11.58 -17.08 -3.79
N LEU A 255 10.99 -15.95 -4.21
CA LEU A 255 9.54 -15.68 -4.12
C LEU A 255 8.93 -15.39 -5.49
N GLN A 256 9.19 -16.27 -6.46
CA GLN A 256 8.84 -16.06 -7.87
C GLN A 256 7.43 -16.58 -8.20
N THR A 257 7.02 -17.69 -7.59
CA THR A 257 5.72 -18.33 -7.82
C THR A 257 4.80 -18.20 -6.61
N PHE A 258 3.51 -18.44 -6.83
CA PHE A 258 2.54 -18.47 -5.72
C PHE A 258 2.82 -19.63 -4.74
N ARG A 259 3.41 -20.73 -5.21
CA ARG A 259 3.87 -21.84 -4.35
C ARG A 259 4.96 -21.36 -3.41
N ASP A 260 5.97 -20.68 -3.94
CA ASP A 260 7.11 -20.25 -3.12
C ASP A 260 6.66 -19.28 -2.03
N LEU A 261 5.76 -18.35 -2.39
CA LEU A 261 5.13 -17.45 -1.43
C LEU A 261 4.28 -18.20 -0.40
N ALA A 262 3.47 -19.18 -0.82
CA ALA A 262 2.62 -19.93 0.09
C ALA A 262 3.41 -20.80 1.08
N VAL A 263 4.49 -21.45 0.62
CA VAL A 263 5.40 -22.21 1.47
C VAL A 263 6.07 -21.28 2.47
N TRP A 264 6.64 -20.18 1.99
CA TRP A 264 7.29 -19.19 2.85
C TRP A 264 6.33 -18.63 3.90
N MET A 265 5.09 -18.29 3.53
CA MET A 265 4.09 -17.79 4.48
C MET A 265 3.70 -18.85 5.53
N ALA A 266 3.55 -20.11 5.14
CA ALA A 266 3.22 -21.19 6.06
C ALA A 266 4.33 -21.42 7.11
N GLU A 267 5.60 -21.30 6.71
CA GLU A 267 6.74 -21.43 7.63
C GLU A 267 6.80 -20.30 8.68
N LEU A 268 6.23 -19.13 8.41
CA LEU A 268 6.18 -18.01 9.37
C LEU A 268 5.23 -18.27 10.55
N ASP A 269 4.21 -19.11 10.34
CA ASP A 269 3.25 -19.48 11.37
C ASP A 269 3.82 -20.59 12.27
N ASP A 270 4.61 -21.52 11.72
CA ASP A 270 5.33 -22.53 12.51
C ASP A 270 6.36 -21.91 13.47
N GLU A 271 7.01 -20.80 13.09
CA GLU A 271 7.89 -20.06 14.01
C GLU A 271 7.14 -19.36 15.17
N GLN A 272 5.81 -19.18 15.08
CA GLN A 272 4.99 -18.70 16.21
C GLN A 272 4.59 -19.84 17.17
N ILE A 273 4.80 -21.11 16.80
CA ILE A 273 4.46 -22.29 17.60
C ILE A 273 5.63 -22.77 18.48
N LEU A 274 6.85 -22.26 18.28
CA LEU A 274 7.97 -22.54 19.18
C LEU A 274 7.98 -21.52 20.33
N PRO A 275 7.64 -21.91 21.58
CA PRO A 275 7.82 -21.03 22.73
C PRO A 275 9.31 -20.66 22.85
N GLU A 276 9.58 -19.41 23.24
CA GLU A 276 10.93 -18.82 23.45
C GLU A 276 11.80 -19.54 24.52
N GLY A 277 11.44 -20.76 24.94
CA GLY A 277 12.10 -21.54 25.98
C GLY A 277 13.08 -22.62 25.53
N GLU A 278 13.24 -22.89 24.22
CA GLU A 278 14.18 -23.93 23.73
C GLU A 278 15.26 -23.39 22.78
N ARG A 279 15.71 -22.15 23.02
CA ARG A 279 17.00 -21.66 22.51
C ARG A 279 17.89 -21.28 23.70
N GLY A 280 18.44 -22.30 24.35
CA GLY A 280 19.42 -22.19 25.45
C GLY A 280 19.99 -23.55 25.81
#